data_AF-A0A9E2NAI6-F1
#
_entry.id   AF-A0A9E2NAI6-F1
#
_cell.length_a   1.000
_cell.length_b   1.000
_cell.length_c   1.000
_cell.angle_alpha   90.00
_cell.angle_beta   90.00
_cell.angle_gamma   90.00
#
_symmetry.space_group_name_H-M   'P 1'
#
loop_
_entity.id
_entity.type
_entity.pdbx_description
1 polymer ?
#
loop_
_entity_poly.entity_id
_entity_poly.type
_entity_poly.pdbx_seq_one_letter_code
_entity_poly.pdbx_strand_id
1 'polypeptide(L)'
;MGGRNDDHFPTNLGFACSLLPSIAEVCRRVDINRQQFNKYLASSVRPSRHNMRRICDFFGVTESELLMDPKRFAGLISLRKPLKRPAAPPQHLDAIEKLHRLSGEMTRYTGWYFRYSYTFGYPGRITRSLCVITEQDGRYLWKNIEVGVDPQQVRARFLGKHEGFAFHLGHRIHIIEHDVLSASSIRQLMLYPSYAPRPGHLRGVQTGGSKRRGRKPAASAVVLTFLGEQIDMRRALAQCGIFEPHEIDDWIKRLIENQIDLGEWVFEIDEI
;
A
#
# COMPACT_ATOMS: atom_id res chain seq x y z
N MET A 1 -44.37 -33.53 -32.77
CA MET A 1 -44.26 -32.06 -32.72
C MET A 1 -42.98 -31.73 -31.97
N GLY A 2 -41.92 -31.33 -32.68
CA GLY A 2 -40.60 -31.07 -32.08
C GLY A 2 -40.61 -29.77 -31.30
N GLY A 3 -40.34 -29.83 -30.00
CA GLY A 3 -40.19 -28.66 -29.15
C GLY A 3 -39.02 -27.81 -29.62
N ARG A 4 -39.31 -26.57 -30.05
CA ARG A 4 -38.29 -25.53 -30.21
C ARG A 4 -37.66 -25.33 -28.84
N ASN A 5 -36.40 -25.72 -28.71
CA ASN A 5 -35.57 -25.39 -27.57
C ASN A 5 -35.31 -23.88 -27.67
N ASP A 6 -36.12 -23.08 -26.99
CA ASP A 6 -36.04 -21.62 -27.03
C ASP A 6 -34.74 -21.19 -26.36
N ASP A 7 -33.71 -21.09 -27.19
CA ASP A 7 -32.40 -20.63 -26.78
C ASP A 7 -32.40 -19.11 -26.61
N HIS A 8 -32.65 -18.68 -25.38
CA HIS A 8 -32.71 -17.26 -25.04
C HIS A 8 -31.33 -16.59 -24.93
N PHE A 9 -30.23 -17.36 -24.98
CA PHE A 9 -28.88 -16.85 -24.82
C PHE A 9 -28.51 -15.70 -25.78
N PRO A 10 -28.72 -15.81 -27.11
CA PRO A 10 -28.27 -14.79 -28.06
C PRO A 10 -29.06 -13.49 -27.91
N THR A 11 -30.36 -13.61 -27.64
CA THR A 11 -31.27 -12.49 -27.37
C THR A 11 -30.87 -11.75 -26.10
N ASN A 12 -30.62 -12.48 -25.01
CA ASN A 12 -30.20 -11.89 -23.73
C ASN A 12 -28.80 -11.27 -23.82
N LEU A 13 -27.86 -11.94 -24.50
CA LEU A 13 -26.51 -11.41 -24.74
C LEU A 13 -26.57 -10.12 -25.58
N GLY A 14 -27.42 -10.07 -26.61
CA GLY A 14 -27.66 -8.90 -27.42
C GLY A 14 -28.22 -7.73 -26.61
N PHE A 15 -29.22 -7.99 -25.78
CA PHE A 15 -29.80 -6.99 -24.87
C PHE A 15 -28.77 -6.46 -23.87
N ALA A 16 -27.98 -7.35 -23.25
CA ALA A 16 -26.93 -6.94 -22.32
C ALA A 16 -25.88 -6.04 -23.01
N CYS A 17 -25.53 -6.34 -24.26
CA CYS A 17 -24.62 -5.51 -25.05
C CYS A 17 -25.20 -4.15 -25.42
N SER A 18 -26.52 -4.02 -25.63
CA SER A 18 -27.15 -2.74 -25.99
C SER A 18 -27.17 -1.72 -24.86
N LEU A 19 -26.96 -2.16 -23.61
CA LEU A 19 -26.80 -1.28 -22.44
C LEU A 19 -25.41 -0.62 -22.35
N LEU A 20 -24.51 -0.92 -23.30
CA LEU A 20 -23.13 -0.47 -23.29
C LEU A 20 -22.78 0.34 -24.56
N PRO A 21 -21.70 1.16 -24.54
CA PRO A 21 -21.40 2.09 -25.64
C PRO A 21 -21.09 1.40 -26.98
N SER A 22 -20.45 0.22 -26.97
CA SER A 22 -20.21 -0.54 -28.20
C SER A 22 -19.87 -2.02 -27.95
N ILE A 23 -20.25 -2.90 -28.90
CA ILE A 23 -19.86 -4.32 -28.89
C ILE A 23 -18.34 -4.49 -28.98
N ALA A 24 -17.63 -3.59 -29.67
CA ALA A 24 -16.17 -3.63 -29.76
C ALA A 24 -15.51 -3.44 -28.38
N GLU A 25 -16.06 -2.57 -27.54
CA GLU A 25 -15.62 -2.38 -26.16
C GLU A 25 -15.92 -3.61 -25.29
N VAL A 26 -17.08 -4.24 -25.47
CA VAL A 26 -17.43 -5.51 -24.81
C VAL A 26 -16.41 -6.59 -25.16
N CYS A 27 -16.12 -6.81 -26.45
CA CYS A 27 -15.16 -7.83 -26.89
C CYS A 27 -13.77 -7.62 -26.26
N ARG A 28 -13.29 -6.36 -26.20
CA ARG A 28 -12.01 -6.01 -25.55
C ARG A 28 -12.01 -6.30 -24.05
N ARG A 29 -13.09 -5.96 -23.34
CA ARG A 29 -13.16 -6.11 -21.87
C ARG A 29 -13.41 -7.55 -21.43
N VAL A 30 -14.19 -8.29 -22.20
CA VAL A 30 -14.39 -9.73 -22.00
C VAL A 30 -13.16 -10.50 -22.48
N ASP A 31 -12.30 -9.88 -23.31
CA ASP A 31 -11.11 -10.45 -23.97
C ASP A 31 -11.45 -11.75 -24.73
N ILE A 32 -12.42 -11.61 -25.63
CA ILE A 32 -12.86 -12.61 -26.60
C ILE A 32 -12.73 -12.00 -27.99
N ASN A 33 -12.21 -12.78 -28.94
CA ASN A 33 -12.08 -12.37 -30.33
C ASN A 33 -13.45 -11.92 -30.90
N ARG A 34 -13.50 -10.75 -31.56
CA ARG A 34 -14.74 -10.17 -32.10
C ARG A 34 -15.47 -11.08 -33.09
N GLN A 35 -14.75 -11.81 -33.94
CA GLN A 35 -15.36 -12.76 -34.87
C GLN A 35 -16.03 -13.91 -34.12
N GLN A 36 -15.40 -14.39 -33.05
CA GLN A 36 -15.96 -15.43 -32.19
C GLN A 36 -17.16 -14.90 -31.40
N PHE A 37 -17.08 -13.69 -30.86
CA PHE A 37 -18.18 -13.06 -30.12
C PHE A 37 -19.41 -12.82 -31.00
N ASN A 38 -19.20 -12.38 -32.25
CA ASN A 38 -20.30 -12.22 -33.21
C ASN A 38 -21.00 -13.55 -33.53
N LYS A 39 -20.28 -14.68 -33.54
CA LYS A 39 -20.90 -16.02 -33.70
C LYS A 39 -21.82 -16.37 -32.54
N TYR A 40 -21.56 -15.85 -31.34
CA TYR A 40 -22.43 -16.03 -30.17
C TYR A 40 -23.72 -15.21 -30.28
N LEU A 41 -23.59 -13.95 -30.71
CA LEU A 41 -24.75 -13.07 -30.95
C LEU A 41 -25.65 -13.56 -32.09
N ALA A 42 -25.05 -14.16 -33.12
CA ALA A 42 -25.77 -14.73 -34.25
C ALA A 42 -26.27 -16.16 -34.01
N SER A 43 -26.22 -16.66 -32.76
CA SER A 43 -26.66 -18.01 -32.38
C SER A 43 -25.96 -19.15 -33.12
N SER A 44 -24.82 -18.90 -33.77
CA SER A 44 -24.17 -19.87 -34.65
C SER A 44 -23.30 -20.86 -33.89
N VAL A 45 -22.78 -20.48 -32.72
CA VAL A 45 -21.91 -21.30 -31.86
C VAL A 45 -22.18 -20.96 -30.40
N ARG A 46 -22.04 -21.93 -29.49
CA ARG A 46 -22.06 -21.70 -28.04
C ARG A 46 -20.68 -21.33 -27.48
N PRO A 47 -20.61 -20.42 -26.49
CA PRO A 47 -19.37 -20.20 -25.76
C PRO A 47 -18.89 -21.48 -25.06
N SER A 48 -17.58 -21.68 -25.01
CA SER A 48 -17.00 -22.67 -24.08
C SER A 48 -17.31 -22.28 -22.63
N ARG A 49 -17.22 -23.23 -21.68
CA ARG A 49 -17.41 -22.93 -20.24
C ARG A 49 -16.54 -21.76 -19.75
N HIS A 50 -15.30 -21.68 -20.23
CA HIS A 50 -14.39 -20.57 -19.92
C HIS A 50 -14.92 -19.23 -20.44
N ASN A 51 -15.34 -19.18 -21.71
CA ASN A 51 -15.89 -17.95 -22.31
C ASN A 51 -17.25 -17.57 -21.73
N MET A 52 -18.10 -18.55 -21.41
CA MET A 52 -19.39 -18.33 -20.75
C MET A 52 -19.19 -17.66 -19.40
N ARG A 53 -18.27 -18.16 -18.58
CA ARG A 53 -17.93 -17.56 -17.28
C ARG A 53 -17.47 -16.12 -17.44
N ARG A 54 -16.58 -15.84 -18.41
CA ARG A 54 -16.10 -14.47 -18.67
C ARG A 54 -17.22 -13.51 -19.09
N ILE A 55 -18.16 -13.98 -19.89
CA ILE A 55 -19.34 -13.21 -20.30
C ILE A 55 -20.23 -12.92 -19.08
N CYS A 56 -20.50 -13.95 -18.27
CA CYS A 56 -21.28 -13.86 -17.04
C CYS A 56 -20.67 -12.86 -16.03
N ASP A 57 -19.37 -13.00 -15.75
CA ASP A 57 -18.62 -12.13 -14.84
C ASP A 57 -18.62 -10.67 -15.31
N PHE A 58 -18.52 -10.45 -16.63
CA PHE A 58 -18.55 -9.10 -17.21
C PHE A 58 -19.89 -8.40 -17.04
N PHE A 59 -21.00 -9.12 -17.24
CA PHE A 59 -22.34 -8.56 -17.09
C PHE A 59 -22.87 -8.61 -15.64
N GLY A 60 -22.17 -9.29 -14.72
CA GLY A 60 -22.62 -9.46 -13.35
C GLY A 60 -23.87 -10.34 -13.24
N VAL A 61 -23.94 -11.38 -14.07
CA VAL A 61 -25.05 -12.35 -14.10
C VAL A 61 -24.49 -13.76 -14.03
N THR A 62 -25.29 -14.71 -13.57
CA THR A 62 -24.98 -16.14 -13.64
C THR A 62 -25.36 -16.71 -15.00
N GLU A 63 -24.84 -17.89 -15.34
CA GLU A 63 -25.20 -18.59 -16.57
C GLU A 63 -26.71 -18.90 -16.62
N SER A 64 -27.30 -19.31 -15.49
CA SER A 64 -28.75 -19.56 -15.40
C SER A 64 -29.58 -18.30 -15.61
N GLU A 65 -29.13 -17.15 -15.12
CA GLU A 65 -29.78 -15.85 -15.38
C GLU A 65 -29.66 -15.47 -16.87
N LEU A 66 -28.50 -15.68 -17.50
CA LEU A 66 -28.29 -15.35 -18.91
C LEU A 66 -29.12 -16.23 -19.87
N LEU A 67 -29.51 -17.42 -19.43
CA LEU A 67 -30.32 -18.39 -20.19
C LEU A 67 -31.83 -18.28 -19.93
N MET A 68 -32.27 -17.37 -19.05
CA MET A 68 -33.68 -17.27 -18.67
C MET A 68 -34.53 -16.55 -19.74
N ASP A 69 -35.86 -16.53 -19.52
CA ASP A 69 -36.79 -15.76 -20.36
C ASP A 69 -36.35 -14.29 -20.56
N PRO A 70 -36.35 -13.75 -21.80
CA PRO A 70 -35.84 -12.41 -22.08
C PRO A 70 -36.52 -11.27 -21.34
N LYS A 71 -37.82 -11.36 -21.03
CA LYS A 71 -38.52 -10.31 -20.28
C LYS A 71 -38.03 -10.26 -18.84
N ARG A 72 -37.82 -11.42 -18.22
CA ARG A 72 -37.27 -11.52 -16.86
C ARG A 72 -35.82 -11.06 -16.82
N PHE A 73 -35.01 -11.45 -17.81
CA PHE A 73 -33.63 -11.02 -17.94
C PHE A 73 -33.52 -9.50 -18.07
N ALA A 74 -34.32 -8.88 -18.94
CA ALA A 74 -34.34 -7.45 -19.15
C ALA A 74 -34.65 -6.65 -17.87
N GLY A 75 -35.62 -7.12 -17.07
CA GLY A 75 -35.93 -6.51 -15.77
C GLY A 75 -34.78 -6.62 -14.76
N LEU A 76 -34.11 -7.77 -14.69
CA LEU A 76 -32.98 -8.00 -13.79
C LEU A 76 -31.76 -7.15 -14.15
N ILE A 77 -31.37 -7.15 -15.42
CA ILE A 77 -30.15 -6.48 -15.86
C ILE A 77 -30.32 -4.95 -15.93
N SER A 78 -31.52 -4.44 -16.19
CA SER A 78 -31.78 -2.98 -16.19
C SER A 78 -31.69 -2.37 -14.78
N LEU A 79 -31.96 -3.16 -13.73
CA LEU A 79 -31.81 -2.74 -12.34
C LEU A 79 -30.36 -2.82 -11.84
N ARG A 80 -29.52 -3.65 -12.48
CA ARG A 80 -28.10 -3.77 -12.16
C ARG A 80 -27.33 -2.75 -13.00
N LYS A 81 -26.81 -1.69 -12.38
CA LYS A 81 -25.75 -0.88 -13.02
C LYS A 81 -24.65 -1.87 -13.43
N PRO A 82 -24.18 -1.88 -14.69
CA PRO A 82 -23.12 -2.79 -15.10
C PRO A 82 -21.99 -2.64 -14.10
N LEU A 83 -21.58 -3.75 -13.48
CA LEU A 83 -20.44 -3.79 -12.58
C LEU A 83 -19.30 -3.18 -13.38
N LYS A 84 -18.89 -1.96 -13.03
CA LYS A 84 -17.59 -1.46 -13.45
C LYS A 84 -16.62 -2.45 -12.83
N ARG A 85 -16.18 -3.43 -13.63
CA ARG A 85 -14.92 -4.15 -13.36
C ARG A 85 -13.95 -3.04 -13.00
N PRO A 86 -13.31 -3.04 -11.81
CA PRO A 86 -12.31 -2.04 -11.54
C PRO A 86 -11.41 -2.04 -12.76
N ALA A 87 -11.20 -0.87 -13.37
CA ALA A 87 -10.20 -0.77 -14.42
C ALA A 87 -8.95 -1.48 -13.88
N ALA A 88 -8.29 -2.28 -14.72
CA ALA A 88 -7.00 -2.83 -14.34
C ALA A 88 -6.22 -1.69 -13.68
N PRO A 89 -5.68 -1.88 -12.46
CA PRO A 89 -4.99 -0.82 -11.76
C PRO A 89 -4.06 -0.13 -12.76
N PRO A 90 -4.04 1.21 -12.89
CA PRO A 90 -3.08 1.86 -13.77
C PRO A 90 -1.69 1.22 -13.59
N GLN A 91 -0.89 1.04 -14.64
CA GLN A 91 0.42 0.32 -14.62
C GLN A 91 1.33 0.69 -13.42
N HIS A 92 1.15 1.88 -12.84
CA HIS A 92 1.83 2.33 -11.63
C HIS A 92 1.39 1.62 -10.33
N LEU A 93 0.14 1.19 -10.21
CA LEU A 93 -0.32 0.34 -9.10
C LEU A 93 0.28 -1.08 -9.23
N ASP A 94 0.44 -1.59 -10.46
CA ASP A 94 1.21 -2.83 -10.70
C ASP A 94 2.68 -2.67 -10.27
N ALA A 95 3.23 -1.45 -10.24
CA ALA A 95 4.61 -1.20 -9.84
C ALA A 95 4.82 -1.48 -8.34
N ILE A 96 3.89 -1.09 -7.47
CA ILE A 96 3.98 -1.39 -6.03
C ILE A 96 3.89 -2.92 -5.82
N GLU A 97 2.97 -3.59 -6.51
CA GLU A 97 2.86 -5.04 -6.44
C GLU A 97 4.09 -5.76 -7.01
N LYS A 98 4.70 -5.21 -8.06
CA LYS A 98 5.98 -5.66 -8.59
C LYS A 98 7.09 -5.49 -7.55
N LEU A 99 7.16 -4.35 -6.86
CA LEU A 99 8.13 -4.13 -5.79
C LEU A 99 7.96 -5.12 -4.64
N HIS A 100 6.72 -5.42 -4.23
CA HIS A 100 6.46 -6.46 -3.24
C HIS A 100 6.99 -7.83 -3.69
N ARG A 101 6.73 -8.23 -4.94
CA ARG A 101 7.21 -9.51 -5.49
C ARG A 101 8.73 -9.59 -5.61
N LEU A 102 9.40 -8.46 -5.87
CA LEU A 102 10.86 -8.37 -5.97
C LEU A 102 11.53 -8.17 -4.61
N SER A 103 10.74 -7.90 -3.56
CA SER A 103 11.26 -7.67 -2.22
C SER A 103 11.79 -8.96 -1.63
N GLY A 104 12.97 -8.90 -1.01
CA GLY A 104 13.52 -9.99 -0.23
C GLY A 104 12.71 -10.25 1.04
N GLU A 105 12.96 -11.40 1.66
CA GLU A 105 12.37 -11.77 2.95
C GLU A 105 12.78 -10.77 4.05
N MET A 106 11.82 -10.40 4.90
CA MET A 106 11.97 -9.44 6.01
C MET A 106 11.32 -9.90 7.32
N THR A 107 10.80 -11.12 7.39
CA THR A 107 10.27 -11.77 8.60
C THR A 107 11.21 -11.57 9.80
N ARG A 108 12.54 -11.64 9.63
CA ARG A 108 13.50 -11.34 10.72
C ARG A 108 13.48 -9.89 11.26
N TYR A 109 12.99 -8.95 10.46
CA TYR A 109 12.83 -7.55 10.83
C TYR A 109 11.41 -7.24 11.30
N THR A 110 10.50 -8.22 11.33
CA THR A 110 9.16 -8.01 11.87
C THR A 110 9.21 -7.83 13.38
N GLY A 111 8.30 -6.99 13.90
CA GLY A 111 8.23 -6.63 15.32
C GLY A 111 8.33 -5.13 15.56
N TRP A 112 8.41 -4.77 16.84
CA TRP A 112 8.33 -3.39 17.32
C TRP A 112 9.70 -2.76 17.49
N TYR A 113 9.76 -1.45 17.24
CA TYR A 113 10.97 -0.65 17.35
C TYR A 113 10.66 0.70 17.98
N PHE A 114 11.64 1.26 18.69
CA PHE A 114 11.71 2.71 18.83
C PHE A 114 12.50 3.30 17.67
N ARG A 115 11.99 4.38 17.07
CA ARG A 115 12.69 5.18 16.08
C ARG A 115 13.22 6.44 16.75
N TYR A 116 14.51 6.72 16.55
CA TYR A 116 15.17 7.94 17.02
C TYR A 116 15.73 8.73 15.85
N SER A 117 15.55 10.06 15.90
CA SER A 117 16.18 11.00 14.98
C SER A 117 16.05 12.42 15.52
N TYR A 118 16.91 13.33 15.07
CA TYR A 118 16.65 14.76 15.25
C TYR A 118 15.37 15.16 14.50
N THR A 119 14.51 15.93 15.18
CA THR A 119 13.23 16.34 14.60
C THR A 119 13.39 17.48 13.59
N PHE A 120 12.68 17.35 12.47
CA PHE A 120 12.58 18.42 11.48
C PHE A 120 11.79 19.65 11.99
N GLY A 121 10.97 19.49 13.03
CA GLY A 121 10.08 20.53 13.54
C GLY A 121 10.66 21.39 14.66
N TYR A 122 11.50 20.82 15.53
CA TYR A 122 12.04 21.50 16.71
C TYR A 122 13.58 21.39 16.72
N PRO A 123 14.30 22.41 16.22
CA PRO A 123 15.76 22.37 16.11
C PRO A 123 16.45 21.92 17.41
N GLY A 124 17.43 21.04 17.29
CA GLY A 124 18.23 20.53 18.42
C GLY A 124 17.56 19.45 19.28
N ARG A 125 16.27 19.14 19.05
CA ARG A 125 15.56 18.10 19.80
C ARG A 125 15.57 16.76 19.08
N ILE A 126 15.45 15.68 19.84
CA ILE A 126 15.36 14.30 19.36
C ILE A 126 13.93 13.82 19.53
N THR A 127 13.36 13.17 18.51
CA THR A 127 12.08 12.48 18.63
C THR A 127 12.33 10.99 18.87
N ARG A 128 11.58 10.40 19.81
CA ARG A 128 11.38 8.96 19.93
C ARG A 128 9.94 8.60 19.57
N SER A 129 9.76 7.81 18.52
CA SER A 129 8.45 7.28 18.11
C SER A 129 8.40 5.77 18.19
N LEU A 130 7.19 5.19 18.22
CA LEU A 130 6.98 3.74 18.28
C LEU A 130 6.52 3.24 16.92
N CYS A 131 7.25 2.29 16.34
CA CYS A 131 6.93 1.73 15.04
C CYS A 131 6.95 0.20 15.04
N VAL A 132 6.34 -0.39 14.02
CA VAL A 132 6.24 -1.84 13.84
C VAL A 132 6.33 -2.19 12.36
N ILE A 133 7.06 -3.26 12.08
CA ILE A 133 7.04 -3.95 10.78
C ILE A 133 6.22 -5.24 10.97
N THR A 134 5.20 -5.43 10.15
CA THR A 134 4.35 -6.64 10.18
C THR A 134 4.27 -7.27 8.81
N GLU A 135 4.13 -8.59 8.74
CA GLU A 135 3.86 -9.31 7.50
C GLU A 135 2.36 -9.57 7.36
N GLN A 136 1.78 -9.26 6.20
CA GLN A 136 0.40 -9.56 5.86
C GLN A 136 0.29 -9.90 4.38
N ASP A 137 -0.28 -11.06 4.05
CA ASP A 137 -0.49 -11.53 2.67
C ASP A 137 0.80 -11.48 1.80
N GLY A 138 1.94 -11.84 2.40
CA GLY A 138 3.27 -11.79 1.75
C GLY A 138 3.81 -10.38 1.51
N ARG A 139 3.23 -9.35 2.16
CA ARG A 139 3.67 -7.96 2.10
C ARG A 139 4.15 -7.50 3.47
N TYR A 140 5.23 -6.72 3.51
CA TYR A 140 5.69 -6.09 4.73
C TYR A 140 5.11 -4.68 4.86
N LEU A 141 4.38 -4.47 5.94
CA LEU A 141 3.68 -3.25 6.27
C LEU A 141 4.42 -2.51 7.39
N TRP A 142 4.35 -1.18 7.34
CA TRP A 142 4.94 -0.29 8.32
C TRP A 142 3.84 0.53 9.00
N LYS A 143 3.94 0.66 10.33
CA LYS A 143 3.18 1.64 11.11
C LYS A 143 4.09 2.38 12.06
N ASN A 144 3.85 3.66 12.26
CA ASN A 144 4.60 4.50 13.18
C ASN A 144 3.68 5.50 13.89
N ILE A 145 3.83 5.59 15.21
CA ILE A 145 3.05 6.45 16.10
C ILE A 145 4.00 7.44 16.77
N GLU A 146 3.75 8.72 16.52
CA GLU A 146 4.41 9.85 17.17
C GLU A 146 3.45 10.45 18.19
N VAL A 147 3.85 10.47 19.45
CA VAL A 147 3.04 11.05 20.54
C VAL A 147 3.95 11.83 21.46
N GLY A 148 3.46 12.94 21.99
CA GLY A 148 4.20 13.73 22.95
C GLY A 148 3.50 15.03 23.31
N VAL A 149 4.21 15.85 24.09
CA VAL A 149 3.83 17.22 24.44
C VAL A 149 4.58 18.17 23.49
N ASP A 150 3.91 19.23 23.05
CA ASP A 150 4.57 20.29 22.28
C ASP A 150 5.58 21.03 23.18
N PRO A 151 6.89 21.00 22.85
CA PRO A 151 7.91 21.68 23.64
C PRO A 151 7.72 23.21 23.76
N GLN A 152 7.00 23.83 22.82
CA GLN A 152 6.72 25.27 22.82
C GLN A 152 5.35 25.59 23.43
N GLN A 153 4.47 24.61 23.57
CA GLN A 153 3.13 24.75 24.15
C GLN A 153 2.85 23.57 25.08
N VAL A 154 3.34 23.63 26.31
CA VAL A 154 3.34 22.50 27.26
C VAL A 154 1.93 21.90 27.53
N ARG A 155 0.85 22.65 27.29
CA ARG A 155 -0.53 22.15 27.40
C ARG A 155 -1.05 21.44 26.15
N ALA A 156 -0.38 21.59 25.01
CA ALA A 156 -0.73 20.97 23.75
C ALA A 156 -0.04 19.61 23.62
N ARG A 157 -0.85 18.58 23.35
CA ARG A 157 -0.35 17.25 22.97
C ARG A 157 -0.44 17.10 21.46
N PHE A 158 0.48 16.32 20.90
CA PHE A 158 0.41 15.94 19.49
C PHE A 158 0.29 14.42 19.34
N LEU A 159 -0.38 14.02 18.26
CA LEU A 159 -0.50 12.64 17.81
C LEU A 159 -0.30 12.61 16.29
N GLY A 160 0.73 11.91 15.86
CA GLY A 160 0.98 11.56 14.46
C GLY A 160 0.81 10.06 14.28
N LYS A 161 0.03 9.67 13.27
CA LYS A 161 -0.09 8.28 12.84
C LYS A 161 0.37 8.17 11.41
N HIS A 162 1.29 7.25 11.17
CA HIS A 162 1.86 7.02 9.86
C HIS A 162 1.74 5.54 9.51
N GLU A 163 1.48 5.28 8.24
CA GLU A 163 1.42 3.93 7.70
C GLU A 163 2.08 3.90 6.32
N GLY A 164 2.46 2.70 5.91
CA GLY A 164 2.96 2.46 4.58
C GLY A 164 3.60 1.09 4.45
N PHE A 165 4.66 1.01 3.66
CA PHE A 165 5.26 -0.25 3.24
C PHE A 165 6.73 -0.32 3.59
N ALA A 166 7.18 -1.54 3.87
CA ALA A 166 8.59 -1.88 4.01
C ALA A 166 9.00 -2.82 2.87
N PHE A 167 10.19 -2.62 2.33
CA PHE A 167 10.76 -3.41 1.25
C PHE A 167 12.22 -3.72 1.54
N HIS A 168 12.65 -4.95 1.32
CA HIS A 168 14.06 -5.29 1.23
C HIS A 168 14.45 -5.38 -0.24
N LEU A 169 15.16 -4.37 -0.75
CA LEU A 169 15.54 -4.25 -2.16
C LEU A 169 16.98 -3.74 -2.23
N GLY A 170 17.78 -4.26 -3.17
CA GLY A 170 19.16 -3.80 -3.35
C GLY A 170 20.00 -3.88 -2.06
N HIS A 171 19.78 -4.91 -1.22
CA HIS A 171 20.48 -5.13 0.05
C HIS A 171 20.26 -4.01 1.08
N ARG A 172 19.13 -3.30 0.98
CA ARG A 172 18.72 -2.24 1.91
C ARG A 172 17.25 -2.39 2.27
N ILE A 173 16.90 -1.95 3.48
CA ILE A 173 15.51 -1.88 3.91
C ILE A 173 14.98 -0.48 3.58
N HIS A 174 14.02 -0.42 2.69
CA HIS A 174 13.32 0.79 2.30
C HIS A 174 11.96 0.85 2.98
N ILE A 175 11.65 1.96 3.64
CA ILE A 175 10.32 2.20 4.19
C ILE A 175 9.79 3.49 3.56
N ILE A 176 8.54 3.45 3.10
CA ILE A 176 7.81 4.65 2.69
C ILE A 176 6.56 4.75 3.56
N GLU A 177 6.34 5.91 4.17
CA GLU A 177 5.19 6.17 5.04
C GLU A 177 4.51 7.49 4.66
N HIS A 178 3.20 7.58 4.89
CA HIS A 178 2.46 8.83 4.82
C HIS A 178 1.75 9.15 6.14
N ASP A 179 1.45 10.42 6.37
CA ASP A 179 0.59 10.86 7.48
C ASP A 179 -0.86 10.43 7.20
N VAL A 180 -1.41 9.56 8.06
CA VAL A 180 -2.77 9.01 7.92
C VAL A 180 -3.84 10.06 8.24
N LEU A 181 -3.57 10.95 9.18
CA LEU A 181 -4.57 11.89 9.69
C LEU A 181 -4.76 13.08 8.77
N SER A 182 -3.74 13.47 8.02
CA SER A 182 -3.81 14.66 7.17
C SER A 182 -3.33 14.49 5.73
N ALA A 183 -2.77 13.32 5.38
CA ALA A 183 -2.24 13.03 4.04
C ALA A 183 -1.28 14.11 3.50
N SER A 184 -0.59 14.81 4.40
CA SER A 184 0.13 16.05 4.05
C SER A 184 1.65 15.89 3.95
N SER A 185 2.17 14.71 4.22
CA SER A 185 3.60 14.40 4.10
C SER A 185 3.82 12.93 3.80
N ILE A 186 4.83 12.67 2.98
CA ILE A 186 5.46 11.36 2.79
C ILE A 186 6.84 11.43 3.44
N ARG A 187 7.26 10.35 4.07
CA ARG A 187 8.64 10.14 4.52
C ARG A 187 9.17 8.84 3.96
N GLN A 188 10.47 8.82 3.74
CA GLN A 188 11.17 7.63 3.30
C GLN A 188 12.31 7.34 4.27
N LEU A 189 12.53 6.07 4.58
CA LEU A 189 13.73 5.59 5.27
C LEU A 189 14.47 4.62 4.35
N MET A 190 15.79 4.64 4.41
CA MET A 190 16.67 3.66 3.81
C MET A 190 17.66 3.22 4.88
N LEU A 191 17.54 1.96 5.32
CA LEU A 191 18.27 1.39 6.44
C LEU A 191 19.20 0.29 5.96
N TYR A 192 20.33 0.14 6.63
CA TYR A 192 21.18 -1.04 6.54
C TYR A 192 20.46 -2.23 7.17
N PRO A 193 20.45 -3.41 6.51
CA PRO A 193 19.99 -4.64 7.11
C PRO A 193 20.95 -5.09 8.22
N SER A 194 20.43 -5.69 9.28
CA SER A 194 21.24 -6.40 10.26
C SER A 194 21.08 -7.90 10.05
N TYR A 195 22.17 -8.60 9.72
CA TYR A 195 22.16 -10.06 9.51
C TYR A 195 22.26 -10.87 10.81
N ALA A 196 22.33 -10.20 11.97
CA ALA A 196 22.20 -10.87 13.27
C ALA A 196 20.81 -11.55 13.40
N PRO A 197 20.70 -12.66 14.15
CA PRO A 197 19.44 -13.38 14.34
C PRO A 197 18.30 -12.52 14.92
N ARG A 198 18.65 -11.49 15.70
CA ARG A 198 17.73 -10.42 16.12
C ARG A 198 18.42 -9.09 15.82
N PRO A 199 17.80 -8.19 15.05
CA PRO A 199 18.40 -6.89 14.80
C PRO A 199 18.45 -6.15 16.14
N GLY A 200 19.64 -5.88 16.69
CA GLY A 200 19.73 -5.03 17.88
C GLY A 200 19.22 -3.62 17.55
N HIS A 201 19.67 -3.11 16.41
CA HIS A 201 19.20 -1.87 15.83
C HIS A 201 19.38 -1.87 14.30
N LEU A 202 18.67 -0.99 13.60
CA LEU A 202 18.80 -0.73 12.17
C LEU A 202 19.10 0.76 12.00
N ARG A 203 20.21 1.12 11.34
CA ARG A 203 20.60 2.51 11.10
C ARG A 203 20.38 2.88 9.64
N GLY A 204 20.01 4.12 9.37
CA GLY A 204 19.65 4.58 8.04
C GLY A 204 19.63 6.10 7.88
N VAL A 205 19.32 6.53 6.66
CA VAL A 205 18.87 7.90 6.38
C VAL A 205 17.35 7.90 6.32
N GLN A 206 16.75 8.96 6.83
CA GLN A 206 15.36 9.30 6.57
C GLN A 206 15.24 10.64 5.86
N THR A 207 14.23 10.78 5.02
CA THR A 207 13.85 12.04 4.39
C THR A 207 12.41 12.38 4.71
N GLY A 208 12.11 13.67 4.74
CA GLY A 208 10.76 14.15 4.98
C GLY A 208 10.70 15.66 5.10
N GLY A 209 9.60 16.13 5.68
CA GLY A 209 9.41 17.54 5.98
C GLY A 209 8.57 17.72 7.23
N SER A 210 8.81 18.80 7.95
CA SER A 210 7.93 19.19 9.07
C SER A 210 6.76 20.04 8.56
N LYS A 211 5.60 19.95 9.21
CA LYS A 211 4.54 20.97 9.03
C LYS A 211 4.97 22.34 9.57
N ARG A 212 5.99 22.36 10.44
CA ARG A 212 6.61 23.57 10.99
C ARG A 212 7.80 24.00 10.14
N ARG A 213 8.35 25.18 10.41
CA ARG A 213 9.51 25.75 9.71
C ARG A 213 9.35 25.82 8.18
N GLY A 214 8.15 26.13 7.70
CA GLY A 214 7.89 26.37 6.28
C GLY A 214 7.97 25.12 5.39
N ARG A 215 7.80 23.91 5.94
CA ARG A 215 7.76 22.67 5.16
C ARG A 215 9.01 22.42 4.32
N LYS A 216 10.16 22.87 4.82
CA LYS A 216 11.45 22.62 4.17
C LYS A 216 11.68 21.11 4.04
N PRO A 217 12.02 20.61 2.84
CA PRO A 217 12.55 19.27 2.66
C PRO A 217 13.81 19.10 3.51
N ALA A 218 13.95 17.95 4.14
CA ALA A 218 15.06 17.64 5.02
C ALA A 218 15.42 16.15 4.97
N ALA A 219 16.66 15.86 5.33
CA ALA A 219 17.16 14.52 5.59
C ALA A 219 17.78 14.48 7.00
N SER A 220 17.79 13.30 7.62
CA SER A 220 18.56 13.05 8.83
C SER A 220 18.94 11.59 8.99
N ALA A 221 19.96 11.33 9.80
CA ALA A 221 20.25 10.01 10.32
C ALA A 221 19.10 9.53 11.21
N VAL A 222 18.82 8.23 11.13
CA VAL A 222 17.77 7.55 11.90
C VAL A 222 18.30 6.22 12.41
N VAL A 223 17.87 5.84 13.62
CA VAL A 223 18.07 4.49 14.14
C VAL A 223 16.76 3.91 14.65
N LEU A 224 16.53 2.64 14.31
CA LEU A 224 15.45 1.83 14.86
C LEU A 224 16.05 0.87 15.88
N THR A 225 15.59 0.88 17.13
CA THR A 225 16.04 -0.04 18.17
C THR A 225 14.98 -1.09 18.41
N PHE A 226 15.31 -2.37 18.24
CA PHE A 226 14.32 -3.45 18.33
C PHE A 226 13.84 -3.68 19.76
N LEU A 227 12.53 -3.86 19.92
CA LEU A 227 11.86 -4.08 21.20
C LEU A 227 11.34 -5.51 21.34
N GLY A 228 11.19 -6.24 20.23
CA GLY A 228 10.60 -7.57 20.19
C GLY A 228 9.30 -7.63 19.38
N GLU A 229 8.81 -8.84 19.16
CA GLU A 229 7.55 -9.09 18.44
C GLU A 229 6.31 -8.75 19.28
N GLN A 230 6.43 -8.89 20.61
CA GLN A 230 5.39 -8.59 21.58
C GLN A 230 5.90 -7.60 22.61
N ILE A 231 5.14 -6.53 22.82
CA ILE A 231 5.46 -5.46 23.75
C ILE A 231 4.21 -5.04 24.54
N ASP A 232 4.42 -4.41 25.70
CA ASP A 232 3.38 -3.56 26.29
C ASP A 232 3.34 -2.22 25.55
N MET A 233 2.37 -2.09 24.64
CA MET A 233 2.22 -0.90 23.80
C MET A 233 1.97 0.37 24.62
N ARG A 234 1.24 0.30 25.74
CA ARG A 234 0.95 1.47 26.57
C ARG A 234 2.23 1.96 27.22
N ARG A 235 3.02 1.04 27.78
CA ARG A 235 4.32 1.36 28.38
C ARG A 235 5.32 1.86 27.35
N ALA A 236 5.31 1.34 26.14
CA ALA A 236 6.17 1.80 25.06
C ALA A 236 5.78 3.20 24.57
N LEU A 237 4.48 3.47 24.34
CA LEU A 237 3.99 4.80 23.94
C LEU A 237 4.24 5.87 25.01
N ALA A 238 4.18 5.51 26.29
CA ALA A 238 4.50 6.42 27.39
C ALA A 238 5.99 6.87 27.38
N GLN A 239 6.85 6.11 26.72
CA GLN A 239 8.25 6.47 26.51
C GLN A 239 8.42 7.35 25.26
N CYS A 240 7.48 7.41 24.33
CA CYS A 240 7.60 8.27 23.15
C CYS A 240 7.47 9.76 23.49
N GLY A 241 8.06 10.61 22.65
CA GLY A 241 8.08 12.05 22.89
C GLY A 241 9.14 12.79 22.10
N ILE A 242 9.35 14.03 22.51
CA ILE A 242 10.43 14.90 22.04
C ILE A 242 11.31 15.22 23.24
N PHE A 243 12.60 15.02 23.06
CA PHE A 243 13.61 15.03 24.12
C PHE A 243 14.72 16.01 23.79
N GLU A 244 15.31 16.58 24.83
CA GLU A 244 16.63 17.20 24.77
C GLU A 244 17.71 16.11 24.62
N PRO A 245 18.87 16.43 24.00
CA PRO A 245 19.94 15.45 23.84
C PRO A 245 20.43 14.80 25.15
N HIS A 246 20.43 15.53 26.27
CA HIS A 246 20.88 14.96 27.55
C HIS A 246 19.94 13.90 28.13
N GLU A 247 18.70 13.79 27.62
CA GLU A 247 17.70 12.79 28.06
C GLU A 247 17.80 11.47 27.29
N ILE A 248 18.69 11.39 26.29
CA ILE A 248 18.87 10.23 25.41
C ILE A 248 20.27 9.65 25.58
N ASP A 249 20.35 8.32 25.60
CA ASP A 249 21.61 7.58 25.71
C ASP A 249 22.65 8.01 24.65
N ASP A 250 23.92 8.10 25.07
CA ASP A 250 25.02 8.55 24.20
C ASP A 250 25.21 7.68 22.97
N TRP A 251 25.00 6.37 23.09
CA TRP A 251 25.14 5.48 21.95
C TRP A 251 24.08 5.76 20.87
N ILE A 252 22.85 6.11 21.24
CA ILE A 252 21.80 6.50 20.29
C ILE A 252 22.18 7.81 19.61
N LYS A 253 22.66 8.80 20.38
CA LYS A 253 23.06 10.11 19.86
C LYS A 253 24.14 10.00 18.79
N ARG A 254 25.15 9.16 19.00
CA ARG A 254 26.19 8.88 18.00
C ARG A 254 25.62 8.31 16.70
N LEU A 255 24.58 7.47 16.78
CA LEU A 255 24.00 6.85 15.58
C LEU A 255 23.07 7.79 14.80
N ILE A 256 22.52 8.83 15.42
CA ILE A 256 21.60 9.80 14.80
C ILE A 256 22.24 11.17 14.54
N GLU A 257 23.54 11.29 14.75
CA GLU A 257 24.29 12.49 14.44
C GLU A 257 24.21 12.82 12.95
N ASN A 258 24.10 14.11 12.64
CA ASN A 258 23.98 14.60 11.26
C ASN A 258 25.20 15.45 10.95
N GLN A 259 26.16 14.86 10.25
CA GLN A 259 27.41 15.51 9.89
C GLN A 259 27.68 15.32 8.40
N ILE A 260 28.11 16.39 7.74
CA ILE A 260 28.73 16.35 6.41
C ILE A 260 30.10 16.97 6.64
N ASP A 261 31.14 16.15 6.51
CA ASP A 261 32.51 16.57 6.82
C ASP A 261 33.04 17.62 5.83
N LEU A 262 34.08 18.34 6.25
CA LEU A 262 34.70 19.33 5.38
C LEU A 262 35.28 18.64 4.14
N GLY A 263 34.80 19.03 2.96
CA GLY A 263 35.19 18.40 1.70
C GLY A 263 34.23 17.31 1.24
N GLU A 264 33.21 16.97 2.03
CA GLU A 264 32.10 16.12 1.62
C GLU A 264 30.92 16.97 1.13
N TRP A 265 30.14 16.40 0.20
CA TRP A 265 29.01 17.10 -0.42
C TRP A 265 27.69 16.34 -0.30
N VAL A 266 27.74 15.08 0.13
CA VAL A 266 26.59 14.19 0.23
C VAL A 266 26.36 13.84 1.69
N PHE A 267 25.10 13.85 2.13
CA PHE A 267 24.74 13.36 3.45
C PHE A 267 24.64 11.85 3.42
N GLU A 268 25.66 11.18 3.95
CA GLU A 268 25.78 9.73 4.00
C GLU A 268 25.94 9.27 5.46
N ILE A 269 25.70 7.97 5.67
CA ILE A 269 25.88 7.34 6.97
C ILE A 269 26.50 5.96 6.77
N ASP A 270 27.42 5.60 7.65
CA ASP A 270 28.07 4.31 7.61
C ASP A 270 27.21 3.19 8.19
N GLU A 271 27.38 2.00 7.62
CA GLU A 271 26.99 0.74 8.23
C GLU A 271 27.77 0.54 9.54
N ILE A 272 27.13 -0.05 10.54
CA ILE A 272 27.72 -0.29 11.87
C ILE A 272 28.25 -1.72 11.93
#